data_AF-A0A2N2G6X4-F1
#
_entry.id   AF-A0A2N2G6X4-F1
#
_cell.length_a   1.000
_cell.length_b   1.000
_cell.length_c   1.000
_cell.angle_alpha   90.00
_cell.angle_beta   90.00
_cell.angle_gamma   90.00
#
_symmetry.space_group_name_H-M   'P 1'
#
loop_
_entity.id
_entity.type
_entity.pdbx_description
1 polymer ?
#
loop_
_entity_poly.entity_id
_entity_poly.type
_entity_poly.pdbx_seq_one_letter_code
_entity_poly.pdbx_strand_id
1 'polypeptide(L)'
;MNDLYMNNPLIHRDRRLGKSDSEWVRSFASEDLKPLIVCRGPIRKEAMDVFDEMGMSHYGILLSEKDSIVYANALAPELRKLTDSTRVHRVPDYSGASKEERVERINQITQIAHDNGYDSIFAGYGFMAEDEEFVASIEKAGLKFIGPNSRTQADAGKKDEAKRTALQVGVSVTPGINNVTARTLVKKYASRDKLLGLVKEHGIAVDAKVLEDKKLSLEDLADKILYASYEKGLDLYTIDELSAQVEIEVIAMFKEYPQSRIRLKAIGGGGGKGQRILGASLLPLKNATEKQIKEAAAETPTLVREILNEVKANGVGDNKNVLVELNIEQTRHNEIQLLGNGEWCVSLGGRDCSLQMHEQKLLEISVTQESLALAIESAKKAGKKAEVKALESDLKV
;
A
#
# COMPACT_ATOMS: atom_id res chain seq x y z
N MET A 1 14.67 -0.69 38.10
CA MET A 1 13.98 -0.17 36.92
C MET A 1 13.14 -1.31 36.37
N ASN A 2 11.83 -1.13 36.22
CA ASN A 2 11.01 -2.11 35.53
C ASN A 2 11.48 -2.12 34.07
N ASP A 3 12.05 -3.23 33.61
CA ASP A 3 12.32 -3.44 32.20
C ASP A 3 10.98 -3.65 31.47
N LEU A 4 10.29 -2.54 31.24
CA LEU A 4 9.04 -2.49 30.47
C LEU A 4 9.28 -2.67 28.97
N TYR A 5 10.52 -2.89 28.53
CA TYR A 5 10.81 -3.20 27.14
C TYR A 5 10.72 -4.72 26.92
N MET A 6 11.41 -5.51 27.76
CA MET A 6 11.38 -6.98 27.64
C MET A 6 10.24 -7.63 28.44
N ASN A 7 9.73 -6.98 29.50
CA ASN A 7 8.76 -7.57 30.43
C ASN A 7 7.53 -6.68 30.61
N ASN A 8 7.00 -6.11 29.53
CA ASN A 8 5.73 -5.38 29.61
C ASN A 8 4.57 -6.38 29.70
N PRO A 9 3.84 -6.47 30.83
CA PRO A 9 2.72 -7.40 30.96
C PRO A 9 1.53 -7.07 30.05
N LEU A 10 1.52 -5.87 29.45
CA LEU A 10 0.54 -5.48 28.42
C LEU A 10 0.93 -5.98 27.02
N ILE A 11 2.20 -6.32 26.80
CA ILE A 11 2.74 -6.80 25.52
C ILE A 11 3.03 -8.30 25.55
N HIS A 12 3.54 -8.84 26.65
CA HIS A 12 3.88 -10.26 26.78
C HIS A 12 3.00 -10.92 27.83
N ARG A 13 2.21 -11.91 27.39
CA ARG A 13 1.29 -12.69 28.24
C ARG A 13 0.94 -14.02 27.56
N ASP A 14 0.49 -14.98 28.35
CA ASP A 14 -0.12 -16.21 27.81
C ASP A 14 -1.40 -15.85 27.05
N ARG A 15 -1.44 -16.19 25.75
CA ARG A 15 -2.55 -15.92 24.83
C ARG A 15 -3.20 -17.21 24.33
N ARG A 16 -2.97 -18.35 25.01
CA ARG A 16 -3.59 -19.63 24.67
C ARG A 16 -5.07 -19.63 25.03
N LEU A 17 -5.89 -19.15 24.09
CA LEU A 17 -7.32 -18.98 24.28
C LEU A 17 -8.07 -20.32 24.32
N GLY A 18 -7.50 -21.40 23.74
CA GLY A 18 -8.08 -22.73 23.77
C GLY A 18 -8.26 -23.30 25.19
N LYS A 19 -7.56 -22.74 26.18
CA LYS A 19 -7.69 -23.10 27.60
C LYS A 19 -8.74 -22.28 28.37
N SER A 20 -9.39 -21.32 27.73
CA SER A 20 -10.39 -20.49 28.39
C SER A 20 -11.63 -21.30 28.76
N ASP A 21 -12.28 -20.98 29.89
CA ASP A 21 -13.56 -21.57 30.28
C ASP A 21 -14.73 -21.12 29.37
N SER A 22 -14.59 -19.97 28.70
CA SER A 22 -15.60 -19.44 27.78
C SER A 22 -15.48 -20.05 26.38
N GLU A 23 -16.55 -20.67 25.90
CA GLU A 23 -16.63 -21.20 24.53
C GLU A 23 -16.43 -20.12 23.47
N TRP A 24 -17.00 -18.94 23.70
CA TRP A 24 -16.82 -17.80 22.81
C TRP A 24 -15.35 -17.38 22.73
N VAL A 25 -14.63 -17.33 23.86
CA VAL A 25 -13.18 -17.01 23.85
C VAL A 25 -12.38 -18.10 23.16
N ARG A 26 -12.69 -19.38 23.42
CA ARG A 26 -12.05 -20.51 22.73
C ARG A 26 -12.27 -20.48 21.22
N SER A 27 -13.35 -19.88 20.72
CA SER A 27 -13.56 -19.75 19.26
C SER A 27 -12.52 -18.86 18.55
N PHE A 28 -11.77 -18.04 19.30
CA PHE A 28 -10.64 -17.24 18.81
C PHE A 28 -9.27 -17.91 19.04
N ALA A 29 -9.26 -19.16 19.51
CA ALA A 29 -8.07 -20.01 19.55
C ALA A 29 -7.40 -20.07 18.16
N SER A 30 -6.08 -20.20 18.14
CA SER A 30 -5.32 -20.32 16.89
C SER A 30 -4.15 -21.29 17.03
N GLU A 31 -4.17 -22.13 18.06
CA GLU A 31 -3.15 -23.14 18.38
C GLU A 31 -2.97 -24.18 17.26
N ASP A 32 -3.98 -24.33 16.41
CA ASP A 32 -4.01 -25.25 15.26
C ASP A 32 -3.32 -24.68 14.00
N LEU A 33 -3.12 -23.36 13.93
CA LEU A 33 -2.42 -22.74 12.81
C LEU A 33 -0.96 -23.19 12.77
N LYS A 34 -0.48 -23.41 11.55
CA LYS A 34 0.90 -23.78 11.23
C LYS A 34 1.52 -22.79 10.25
N PRO A 35 1.90 -21.58 10.70
CA PRO A 35 2.37 -20.54 9.80
C PRO A 35 3.76 -20.82 9.24
N LEU A 36 3.96 -20.55 7.96
CA LEU A 36 5.28 -20.31 7.38
C LEU A 36 5.51 -18.79 7.32
N ILE A 37 6.55 -18.32 8.01
CA ILE A 37 6.92 -16.91 8.07
C ILE A 37 7.84 -16.55 6.90
N VAL A 38 7.37 -15.64 6.05
CA VAL A 38 8.03 -15.23 4.78
C VAL A 38 8.57 -13.80 4.81
N CYS A 39 8.84 -13.27 6.00
CA CYS A 39 9.49 -11.97 6.23
C CYS A 39 10.81 -12.15 6.98
N ARG A 40 11.55 -11.06 7.24
CA ARG A 40 12.85 -11.06 7.96
C ARG A 40 12.95 -9.93 8.99
N GLY A 41 13.94 -10.00 9.88
CA GLY A 41 14.25 -8.91 10.81
C GLY A 41 13.31 -8.85 12.02
N PRO A 42 13.11 -7.66 12.63
CA PRO A 42 12.35 -7.51 13.87
C PRO A 42 10.94 -8.09 13.80
N ILE A 43 10.21 -7.88 12.70
CA ILE A 43 8.85 -8.38 12.51
C ILE A 43 8.76 -9.92 12.54
N ARG A 44 9.79 -10.62 12.04
CA ARG A 44 9.85 -12.08 12.13
C ARG A 44 9.96 -12.50 13.59
N LYS A 45 10.84 -11.87 14.36
CA LYS A 45 11.03 -12.17 15.78
C LYS A 45 9.76 -11.90 16.58
N GLU A 46 9.12 -10.76 16.35
CA GLU A 46 7.85 -10.40 16.98
C GLU A 46 6.75 -11.43 16.67
N ALA A 47 6.63 -11.85 15.41
CA ALA A 47 5.67 -12.89 15.02
C ALA A 47 5.94 -14.21 15.74
N MET A 48 7.21 -14.65 15.82
CA MET A 48 7.58 -15.86 16.56
C MET A 48 7.25 -15.75 18.06
N ASP A 49 7.40 -14.58 18.67
CA ASP A 49 7.02 -14.36 20.07
C ASP A 49 5.50 -14.46 20.25
N VAL A 50 4.73 -13.79 19.40
CA VAL A 50 3.27 -13.82 19.44
C VAL A 50 2.74 -15.23 19.18
N PHE A 51 3.30 -15.96 18.21
CA PHE A 51 2.89 -17.33 17.88
C PHE A 51 3.15 -18.28 19.06
N ASP A 52 4.31 -18.21 19.72
CA ASP A 52 4.59 -19.00 20.92
C ASP A 52 3.62 -18.67 22.06
N GLU A 53 3.33 -17.38 22.27
CA GLU A 53 2.40 -16.89 23.28
C GLU A 53 0.95 -17.33 23.01
N MET A 54 0.54 -17.39 21.74
CA MET A 54 -0.75 -17.92 21.29
C MET A 54 -0.82 -19.44 21.35
N GLY A 55 0.32 -20.14 21.53
CA GLY A 55 0.38 -21.60 21.58
C GLY A 55 0.51 -22.29 20.22
N MET A 56 0.82 -21.54 19.16
CA MET A 56 1.14 -22.10 17.84
C MET A 56 2.47 -22.84 17.93
N SER A 57 2.40 -24.16 18.06
CA SER A 57 3.58 -25.00 18.33
C SER A 57 4.41 -25.34 17.08
N HIS A 58 3.86 -25.12 15.90
CA HIS A 58 4.47 -25.53 14.64
C HIS A 58 4.43 -24.43 13.57
N TYR A 59 5.35 -23.47 13.68
CA TYR A 59 5.66 -22.53 12.58
C TYR A 59 7.04 -22.79 11.98
N GLY A 60 7.21 -22.40 10.72
CA GLY A 60 8.48 -22.39 10.00
C GLY A 60 8.91 -21.00 9.59
N ILE A 61 10.16 -20.86 9.16
CA ILE A 61 10.70 -19.61 8.63
C ILE A 61 11.40 -19.83 7.29
N LEU A 62 11.29 -18.85 6.41
CA LEU A 62 12.19 -18.73 5.27
C LEU A 62 13.51 -18.06 5.69
N LEU A 63 14.61 -18.53 5.14
CA LEU A 63 15.93 -17.95 5.32
C LEU A 63 16.54 -17.62 3.96
N SER A 64 16.64 -16.33 3.64
CA SER A 64 17.35 -15.92 2.44
C SER A 64 18.87 -16.05 2.59
N GLU A 65 19.58 -16.14 1.47
CA GLU A 65 21.05 -16.06 1.50
C GLU A 65 21.53 -14.77 2.19
N LYS A 66 20.85 -13.64 1.98
CA LYS A 66 21.17 -12.35 2.61
C LYS A 66 20.94 -12.30 4.14
N ASP A 67 20.32 -13.33 4.72
CA ASP A 67 20.10 -13.49 6.16
C ASP A 67 20.98 -14.57 6.78
N SER A 68 21.68 -15.34 5.95
CA SER A 68 22.49 -16.47 6.39
C SER A 68 23.64 -15.98 7.28
N ILE A 69 23.85 -16.69 8.40
CA ILE A 69 24.96 -16.47 9.35
C ILE A 69 26.36 -16.58 8.72
N VAL A 70 26.44 -17.03 7.46
CA VAL A 70 27.66 -17.11 6.67
C VAL A 70 28.15 -15.71 6.24
N TYR A 71 27.27 -14.69 6.20
CA TYR A 71 27.67 -13.31 5.98
C TYR A 71 28.17 -12.68 7.28
N ALA A 72 29.40 -12.14 7.26
CA ALA A 72 30.11 -11.64 8.45
C ALA A 72 29.36 -10.58 9.29
N ASN A 73 28.30 -9.97 8.74
CA ASN A 73 27.46 -8.96 9.41
C ASN A 73 25.98 -9.37 9.55
N ALA A 74 25.59 -10.58 9.14
CA ALA A 74 24.22 -11.05 9.24
C ALA A 74 23.98 -11.68 10.62
N LEU A 75 23.49 -10.86 11.56
CA LEU A 75 22.95 -11.34 12.82
C LEU A 75 21.43 -11.42 12.67
N ALA A 76 20.91 -12.61 12.42
CA ALA A 76 19.50 -12.94 12.57
C ALA A 76 19.32 -13.61 13.95
N PRO A 77 19.25 -12.83 15.06
CA PRO A 77 19.17 -13.37 16.41
C PRO A 77 17.98 -14.31 16.61
N GLU A 78 16.92 -14.14 15.83
CA GLU A 78 15.74 -14.99 15.84
C GLU A 78 16.02 -16.43 15.39
N LEU A 79 17.08 -16.67 14.60
CA LEU A 79 17.52 -18.04 14.26
C LEU A 79 17.95 -18.85 15.48
N ARG A 80 18.38 -18.19 16.57
CA ARG A 80 18.74 -18.89 17.81
C ARG A 80 17.52 -19.39 18.59
N LYS A 81 16.34 -18.84 18.29
CA LYS A 81 15.08 -19.21 18.97
C LYS A 81 14.47 -20.48 18.37
N LEU A 82 14.60 -20.66 17.06
CA LEU A 82 14.12 -21.87 16.37
C LEU A 82 15.20 -22.95 16.41
N THR A 83 15.16 -23.80 17.43
CA THR A 83 16.16 -24.86 17.65
C THR A 83 16.02 -26.06 16.73
N ASP A 84 14.85 -26.23 16.11
CA ASP A 84 14.58 -27.26 15.13
C ASP A 84 14.91 -26.76 13.72
N SER A 85 16.06 -27.18 13.21
CA SER A 85 16.57 -26.78 11.90
C SER A 85 15.72 -27.29 10.73
N THR A 86 14.87 -28.29 10.92
CA THR A 86 13.98 -28.79 9.85
C THR A 86 12.89 -27.79 9.50
N ARG A 87 12.65 -26.79 10.36
CA ARG A 87 11.67 -25.71 10.18
C ARG A 87 12.29 -24.43 9.60
N VAL A 88 13.54 -24.48 9.15
CA VAL A 88 14.27 -23.37 8.52
C VAL A 88 14.49 -23.69 7.04
N HIS A 89 13.80 -22.96 6.16
CA HIS A 89 13.76 -23.26 4.74
C HIS A 89 14.55 -22.23 3.93
N ARG A 90 15.57 -22.67 3.20
CA ARG A 90 16.44 -21.75 2.44
C ARG A 90 15.80 -21.34 1.13
N VAL A 91 15.96 -20.06 0.81
CA VAL A 91 15.54 -19.45 -0.46
C VAL A 91 16.62 -18.47 -0.93
N PRO A 92 16.82 -18.26 -2.25
CA PRO A 92 17.76 -17.22 -2.70
C PRO A 92 17.42 -15.82 -2.17
N ASP A 93 16.13 -15.47 -2.12
CA ASP A 93 15.60 -14.18 -1.66
C ASP A 93 14.10 -14.32 -1.29
N TYR A 94 13.40 -13.21 -0.97
CA TYR A 94 11.98 -13.24 -0.58
C TYR A 94 10.99 -12.80 -1.66
N SER A 95 11.40 -12.22 -2.79
CA SER A 95 10.49 -11.52 -3.72
C SER A 95 10.74 -11.70 -5.22
N GLY A 96 11.89 -12.24 -5.63
CA GLY A 96 12.40 -12.20 -7.01
C GLY A 96 12.88 -10.80 -7.44
N ALA A 97 13.87 -10.74 -8.34
CA ALA A 97 14.33 -9.49 -8.93
C ALA A 97 13.52 -9.09 -10.18
N SER A 98 13.03 -10.07 -10.93
CA SER A 98 12.12 -9.94 -12.08
C SER A 98 10.73 -10.51 -11.79
N LYS A 99 9.79 -10.33 -12.72
CA LYS A 99 8.44 -10.91 -12.61
C LYS A 99 8.49 -12.43 -12.66
N GLU A 100 9.32 -12.99 -13.53
CA GLU A 100 9.51 -14.44 -13.68
C GLU A 100 10.11 -15.05 -12.41
N GLU A 101 11.16 -14.44 -11.87
CA GLU A 101 11.76 -14.87 -10.60
C GLU A 101 10.76 -14.74 -9.43
N ARG A 102 9.87 -13.74 -9.45
CA ARG A 102 8.81 -13.61 -8.44
C ARG A 102 7.84 -14.78 -8.52
N VAL A 103 7.35 -15.12 -9.71
CA VAL A 103 6.45 -16.26 -9.90
C VAL A 103 7.13 -17.57 -9.44
N GLU A 104 8.41 -17.76 -9.79
CA GLU A 104 9.20 -18.89 -9.29
C GLU A 104 9.31 -18.89 -7.76
N ARG A 105 9.58 -17.72 -7.15
CA ARG A 105 9.66 -17.54 -5.70
C ARG A 105 8.34 -17.92 -5.02
N ILE A 106 7.21 -17.44 -5.54
CA ILE A 106 5.87 -17.74 -5.03
C ILE A 106 5.58 -19.25 -5.08
N ASN A 107 5.91 -19.89 -6.20
CA ASN A 107 5.77 -21.34 -6.36
C ASN A 107 6.66 -22.11 -5.37
N GLN A 108 7.91 -21.68 -5.17
CA GLN A 108 8.81 -22.30 -4.22
C GLN A 108 8.30 -22.17 -2.77
N ILE A 109 7.78 -21.00 -2.38
CA ILE A 109 7.21 -20.78 -1.04
C ILE A 109 5.99 -21.69 -0.82
N THR A 110 5.12 -21.78 -1.82
CA THR A 110 3.94 -22.64 -1.79
C THR A 110 4.31 -24.11 -1.67
N GLN A 111 5.31 -24.57 -2.42
CA GLN A 111 5.81 -25.94 -2.35
C GLN A 111 6.40 -26.26 -0.97
N ILE A 112 7.22 -25.35 -0.41
CA ILE A 112 7.76 -25.48 0.95
C ILE A 112 6.61 -25.59 1.97
N ALA A 113 5.55 -24.80 1.81
CA ALA A 113 4.39 -24.84 2.68
C ALA A 113 3.74 -26.24 2.69
N HIS A 114 3.45 -26.79 1.52
CA HIS A 114 2.84 -28.11 1.40
C HIS A 114 3.75 -29.24 1.87
N ASP A 115 5.02 -29.25 1.46
CA ASP A 115 5.97 -30.32 1.77
C ASP A 115 6.20 -30.47 3.27
N ASN A 116 6.06 -29.37 4.03
CA ASN A 116 6.32 -29.33 5.47
C ASN A 116 5.05 -29.21 6.32
N GLY A 117 3.86 -29.26 5.69
CA GLY A 117 2.58 -29.26 6.40
C GLY A 117 2.23 -27.92 7.07
N TYR A 118 2.73 -26.81 6.53
CA TYR A 118 2.25 -25.47 6.89
C TYR A 118 0.91 -25.20 6.22
N ASP A 119 -0.02 -24.59 6.94
CA ASP A 119 -1.39 -24.33 6.48
C ASP A 119 -1.65 -22.84 6.22
N SER A 120 -0.71 -21.99 6.60
CA SER A 120 -0.85 -20.55 6.60
C SER A 120 0.47 -19.83 6.31
N ILE A 121 0.38 -18.61 5.80
CA ILE A 121 1.52 -17.77 5.41
C ILE A 121 1.44 -16.44 6.14
N PHE A 122 2.53 -16.03 6.78
CA PHE A 122 2.67 -14.72 7.41
C PHE A 122 3.80 -13.92 6.77
N ALA A 123 3.47 -12.79 6.14
CA ALA A 123 4.42 -11.96 5.40
C ALA A 123 4.89 -10.68 6.11
N GLY A 124 4.37 -10.38 7.30
CA GLY A 124 4.76 -9.17 8.04
C GLY A 124 4.51 -7.89 7.24
N TYR A 125 5.52 -7.02 7.15
CA TYR A 125 5.52 -5.82 6.31
C TYR A 125 6.68 -5.83 5.31
N GLY A 126 6.52 -5.10 4.20
CA GLY A 126 7.49 -5.07 3.10
C GLY A 126 7.51 -6.37 2.29
N PHE A 127 8.51 -6.51 1.40
CA PHE A 127 8.59 -7.62 0.44
C PHE A 127 7.28 -7.80 -0.35
N MET A 128 6.62 -8.94 -0.20
CA MET A 128 5.36 -9.30 -0.88
C MET A 128 4.14 -9.19 0.04
N ALA A 129 4.26 -8.55 1.22
CA ALA A 129 3.14 -8.46 2.18
C ALA A 129 1.89 -7.74 1.62
N GLU A 130 2.11 -6.82 0.68
CA GLU A 130 1.09 -6.02 -0.02
C GLU A 130 1.00 -6.39 -1.52
N ASP A 131 1.46 -7.59 -1.89
CA ASP A 131 1.44 -8.07 -3.26
C ASP A 131 0.19 -8.94 -3.51
N GLU A 132 -0.74 -8.40 -4.29
CA GLU A 132 -1.99 -9.07 -4.70
C GLU A 132 -1.74 -10.44 -5.36
N GLU A 133 -0.77 -10.53 -6.27
CA GLU A 133 -0.47 -11.74 -7.04
C GLU A 133 0.08 -12.84 -6.12
N PHE A 134 0.89 -12.44 -5.14
CA PHE A 134 1.36 -13.35 -4.09
C PHE A 134 0.18 -13.90 -3.28
N VAL A 135 -0.67 -13.04 -2.73
CA VAL A 135 -1.80 -13.50 -1.89
C VAL A 135 -2.79 -14.34 -2.68
N ALA A 136 -3.10 -13.95 -3.92
CA ALA A 136 -3.97 -14.74 -4.81
C ALA A 136 -3.38 -16.14 -5.08
N SER A 137 -2.06 -16.24 -5.22
CA SER A 137 -1.38 -17.52 -5.41
C SER A 137 -1.42 -18.40 -4.17
N ILE A 138 -1.23 -17.82 -2.97
CA ILE A 138 -1.38 -18.53 -1.69
C ILE A 138 -2.81 -19.05 -1.51
N GLU A 139 -3.81 -18.22 -1.78
CA GLU A 139 -5.23 -18.61 -1.72
C GLU A 139 -5.55 -19.73 -2.72
N LYS A 140 -5.06 -19.63 -3.96
CA LYS A 140 -5.24 -20.66 -5.01
C LYS A 140 -4.58 -21.98 -4.65
N ALA A 141 -3.49 -21.94 -3.87
CA ALA A 141 -2.84 -23.14 -3.34
C ALA A 141 -3.58 -23.77 -2.16
N GLY A 142 -4.68 -23.17 -1.69
CA GLY A 142 -5.44 -23.66 -0.53
C GLY A 142 -4.78 -23.36 0.81
N LEU A 143 -3.84 -22.41 0.85
CA LEU A 143 -3.18 -21.94 2.07
C LEU A 143 -3.88 -20.68 2.58
N LYS A 144 -3.90 -20.48 3.90
CA LYS A 144 -4.45 -19.25 4.50
C LYS A 144 -3.40 -18.14 4.49
N PHE A 145 -3.75 -16.95 4.02
CA PHE A 145 -2.89 -15.78 4.21
C PHE A 145 -3.25 -15.06 5.51
N ILE A 146 -2.28 -14.83 6.38
CA ILE A 146 -2.47 -14.07 7.64
C ILE A 146 -2.37 -12.58 7.30
N GLY A 147 -3.46 -12.04 6.77
CA GLY A 147 -3.60 -10.66 6.31
C GLY A 147 -4.89 -10.45 5.50
N PRO A 148 -5.07 -9.29 4.85
CA PRO A 148 -6.19 -9.08 3.94
C PRO A 148 -6.11 -10.02 2.74
N ASN A 149 -7.28 -10.48 2.26
CA ASN A 149 -7.38 -11.34 1.09
C ASN A 149 -6.95 -10.62 -0.21
N SER A 150 -6.70 -11.40 -1.26
CA SER A 150 -6.21 -10.88 -2.54
C SER A 150 -7.09 -9.77 -3.11
N ARG A 151 -8.42 -9.94 -3.05
CA ARG A 151 -9.39 -8.92 -3.49
C ARG A 151 -9.23 -7.61 -2.73
N THR A 152 -9.15 -7.65 -1.39
CA THR A 152 -8.96 -6.45 -0.58
C THR A 152 -7.62 -5.78 -0.89
N GLN A 153 -6.57 -6.55 -1.15
CA GLN A 153 -5.29 -5.99 -1.59
C GLN A 153 -5.36 -5.37 -2.98
N ALA A 154 -6.12 -5.96 -3.91
CA ALA A 154 -6.36 -5.36 -5.22
C ALA A 154 -7.08 -4.01 -5.08
N ASP A 155 -8.18 -3.99 -4.32
CA ASP A 155 -9.05 -2.83 -4.12
C ASP A 155 -8.33 -1.67 -3.38
N ALA A 156 -7.36 -1.99 -2.51
CA ALA A 156 -6.66 -1.01 -1.66
C ALA A 156 -5.23 -0.68 -2.11
N GLY A 157 -4.55 -1.58 -2.83
CA GLY A 157 -3.12 -1.47 -3.14
C GLY A 157 -2.81 -0.44 -4.24
N LYS A 158 -3.76 -0.20 -5.15
CA LYS A 158 -3.62 0.79 -6.22
C LYS A 158 -4.14 2.14 -5.73
N LYS A 159 -3.26 3.15 -5.65
CA LYS A 159 -3.58 4.47 -5.08
C LYS A 159 -4.78 5.17 -5.73
N ASP A 160 -4.95 4.99 -7.03
CA ASP A 160 -6.08 5.53 -7.80
C ASP A 160 -7.40 4.83 -7.45
N GLU A 161 -7.40 3.50 -7.36
CA GLU A 161 -8.55 2.71 -6.93
C GLU A 161 -8.93 3.00 -5.47
N ALA A 162 -7.94 3.02 -4.57
CA ALA A 162 -8.13 3.36 -3.16
C ALA A 162 -8.78 4.74 -3.00
N LYS A 163 -8.34 5.74 -3.77
CA LYS A 163 -8.95 7.08 -3.76
C LYS A 163 -10.37 7.10 -4.29
N ARG A 164 -10.65 6.35 -5.36
CA ARG A 164 -11.99 6.22 -5.92
C ARG A 164 -12.93 5.59 -4.89
N THR A 165 -12.50 4.52 -4.23
CA THR A 165 -13.22 3.87 -3.15
C THR A 165 -13.46 4.83 -1.99
N ALA A 166 -12.44 5.57 -1.55
CA ALA A 166 -12.56 6.56 -0.49
C ALA A 166 -13.64 7.62 -0.82
N LEU A 167 -13.61 8.19 -2.02
CA LEU A 167 -14.61 9.16 -2.46
C LEU A 167 -16.03 8.57 -2.50
N GLN A 168 -16.20 7.33 -2.93
CA GLN A 168 -17.50 6.65 -2.97
C GLN A 168 -18.11 6.46 -1.58
N VAL A 169 -17.28 6.26 -0.55
CA VAL A 169 -17.73 6.11 0.84
C VAL A 169 -17.70 7.42 1.64
N GLY A 170 -17.52 8.56 0.95
CA GLY A 170 -17.53 9.89 1.58
C GLY A 170 -16.28 10.24 2.37
N VAL A 171 -15.18 9.50 2.19
CA VAL A 171 -13.86 9.83 2.75
C VAL A 171 -13.17 10.83 1.82
N SER A 172 -12.67 11.92 2.41
CA SER A 172 -11.96 12.96 1.67
C SER A 172 -10.60 12.47 1.19
N VAL A 173 -10.21 12.94 0.00
CA VAL A 173 -8.90 12.65 -0.59
C VAL A 173 -8.22 13.96 -0.96
N THR A 174 -6.89 13.92 -1.07
CA THR A 174 -6.12 15.07 -1.59
C THR A 174 -6.62 15.43 -2.99
N PRO A 175 -6.96 16.71 -3.25
CA PRO A 175 -7.37 17.16 -4.57
C PRO A 175 -6.31 16.86 -5.62
N GLY A 176 -6.76 16.38 -6.77
CA GLY A 176 -5.87 15.94 -7.83
C GLY A 176 -6.56 15.08 -8.88
N ILE A 177 -5.76 14.60 -9.82
CA ILE A 177 -6.16 13.77 -10.95
C ILE A 177 -5.58 12.38 -10.73
N ASN A 178 -6.44 11.37 -10.76
CA ASN A 178 -6.07 9.99 -10.45
C ASN A 178 -6.09 9.06 -11.69
N ASN A 179 -6.51 9.55 -12.85
CA ASN A 179 -6.78 8.74 -14.05
C ASN A 179 -6.06 9.29 -15.30
N VAL A 180 -4.83 9.78 -15.16
CA VAL A 180 -4.12 10.45 -16.27
C VAL A 180 -3.94 9.52 -17.47
N THR A 181 -3.73 8.22 -17.26
CA THR A 181 -3.61 7.24 -18.36
C THR A 181 -4.90 7.09 -19.17
N ALA A 182 -6.06 7.07 -18.50
CA ALA A 182 -7.36 7.10 -19.16
C ALA A 182 -7.52 8.39 -19.99
N ARG A 183 -7.13 9.55 -19.44
CA ARG A 183 -7.13 10.83 -20.17
C ARG A 183 -6.18 10.84 -21.36
N THR A 184 -4.99 10.24 -21.24
CA THR A 184 -4.05 10.03 -22.35
C THR A 184 -4.70 9.22 -23.46
N LEU A 185 -5.38 8.12 -23.10
CA LEU A 185 -6.05 7.27 -24.08
C LEU A 185 -7.23 7.99 -24.74
N VAL A 186 -8.05 8.72 -23.99
CA VAL A 186 -9.16 9.52 -24.54
C VAL A 186 -8.65 10.62 -25.46
N LYS A 187 -7.53 11.28 -25.13
CA LYS A 187 -6.93 12.27 -26.03
C LYS A 187 -6.48 11.67 -27.36
N LYS A 188 -5.93 10.46 -27.33
CA LYS A 188 -5.52 9.71 -28.53
C LYS A 188 -6.73 9.18 -29.32
N TYR A 189 -7.76 8.76 -28.62
CA TYR A 189 -8.98 8.14 -29.15
C TYR A 189 -10.23 8.86 -28.64
N ALA A 190 -10.48 10.04 -29.19
CA ALA A 190 -11.47 11.01 -28.70
C ALA A 190 -12.96 10.61 -28.80
N SER A 191 -13.29 9.37 -29.18
CA SER A 191 -14.67 8.90 -29.26
C SER A 191 -14.82 7.45 -28.80
N ARG A 192 -16.03 7.12 -28.33
CA ARG A 192 -16.38 5.76 -27.91
C ARG A 192 -16.11 4.75 -29.03
N ASP A 193 -16.50 5.07 -30.27
CA ASP A 193 -16.30 4.15 -31.41
C ASP A 193 -14.82 3.84 -31.66
N LYS A 194 -13.93 4.81 -31.46
CA LYS A 194 -12.48 4.60 -31.57
C LYS A 194 -11.96 3.71 -30.44
N LEU A 195 -12.41 3.95 -29.21
CA LEU A 195 -12.05 3.11 -28.04
C LEU A 195 -12.54 1.66 -28.23
N LEU A 196 -13.78 1.46 -28.69
CA LEU A 196 -14.31 0.14 -29.02
C LEU A 196 -13.57 -0.49 -30.21
N GLY A 197 -13.11 0.31 -31.16
CA GLY A 197 -12.24 -0.11 -32.26
C GLY A 197 -10.95 -0.75 -31.77
N LEU A 198 -10.30 -0.17 -30.75
CA LEU A 198 -9.07 -0.73 -30.16
C LEU A 198 -9.28 -2.11 -29.55
N VAL A 199 -10.39 -2.28 -28.83
CA VAL A 199 -10.74 -3.56 -28.21
C VAL A 199 -10.82 -4.65 -29.27
N LYS A 200 -11.41 -4.34 -30.43
CA LYS A 200 -11.52 -5.27 -31.56
C LYS A 200 -10.17 -5.50 -32.26
N GLU A 201 -9.46 -4.42 -32.59
CA GLU A 201 -8.18 -4.45 -33.31
C GLU A 201 -7.14 -5.29 -32.56
N HIS A 202 -7.03 -5.05 -31.26
CA HIS A 202 -6.04 -5.71 -30.42
C HIS A 202 -6.59 -6.93 -29.70
N GLY A 203 -7.85 -7.33 -29.93
CA GLY A 203 -8.51 -8.47 -29.29
C GLY A 203 -8.45 -8.43 -27.75
N ILE A 204 -8.77 -7.28 -27.16
CA ILE A 204 -8.72 -7.06 -25.70
C ILE A 204 -9.98 -7.65 -25.07
N ALA A 205 -9.83 -8.41 -24.00
CA ALA A 205 -10.96 -9.05 -23.31
C ALA A 205 -11.58 -8.09 -22.29
N VAL A 206 -12.67 -7.42 -22.67
CA VAL A 206 -13.45 -6.55 -21.78
C VAL A 206 -14.88 -7.09 -21.69
N ASP A 207 -15.49 -7.05 -20.50
CA ASP A 207 -16.89 -7.47 -20.30
C ASP A 207 -17.83 -6.73 -21.26
N ALA A 208 -18.65 -7.49 -21.99
CA ALA A 208 -19.64 -6.96 -22.93
C ALA A 208 -20.58 -5.93 -22.27
N LYS A 209 -20.94 -6.13 -21.00
CA LYS A 209 -21.77 -5.18 -20.25
C LYS A 209 -21.11 -3.81 -20.13
N VAL A 210 -19.80 -3.76 -19.94
CA VAL A 210 -19.03 -2.50 -19.88
C VAL A 210 -18.98 -1.86 -21.27
N LEU A 211 -18.75 -2.65 -22.32
CA LEU A 211 -18.68 -2.16 -23.70
C LEU A 211 -20.02 -1.64 -24.23
N GLU A 212 -21.13 -2.16 -23.71
CA GLU A 212 -22.49 -1.75 -24.09
C GLU A 212 -23.05 -0.61 -23.22
N ASP A 213 -22.47 -0.35 -22.04
CA ASP A 213 -22.95 0.71 -21.15
C ASP A 213 -22.64 2.11 -21.70
N LYS A 214 -23.66 2.72 -22.31
CA LYS A 214 -23.61 4.08 -22.87
C LYS A 214 -23.59 5.18 -21.82
N LYS A 215 -23.86 4.87 -20.54
CA LYS A 215 -23.80 5.84 -19.44
C LYS A 215 -22.38 6.03 -18.92
N LEU A 216 -21.49 5.08 -19.20
CA LEU A 216 -20.09 5.15 -18.82
C LEU A 216 -19.42 6.35 -19.51
N SER A 217 -18.65 7.13 -18.75
CA SER A 217 -17.85 8.21 -19.32
C SER A 217 -16.77 7.66 -20.25
N LEU A 218 -16.24 8.49 -21.17
CA LEU A 218 -15.13 8.06 -22.03
C LEU A 218 -13.89 7.69 -21.21
N GLU A 219 -13.62 8.42 -20.12
CA GLU A 219 -12.50 8.15 -19.23
C GLU A 219 -12.69 6.82 -18.48
N ASP A 220 -13.89 6.54 -17.96
CA ASP A 220 -14.16 5.26 -17.30
C ASP A 220 -14.07 4.08 -18.26
N LEU A 221 -14.53 4.25 -19.52
CA LEU A 221 -14.40 3.21 -20.54
C LEU A 221 -12.93 2.99 -20.90
N ALA A 222 -12.18 4.07 -21.09
CA ALA A 222 -10.75 4.00 -21.34
C ALA A 222 -10.00 3.30 -20.20
N ASP A 223 -10.35 3.59 -18.95
CA ASP A 223 -9.77 2.94 -17.77
C ASP A 223 -9.99 1.42 -17.80
N LYS A 224 -11.23 0.97 -18.07
CA LYS A 224 -11.54 -0.47 -18.19
C LYS A 224 -10.81 -1.15 -19.35
N ILE A 225 -10.63 -0.47 -20.47
CA ILE A 225 -9.85 -0.98 -21.61
C ILE A 225 -8.37 -1.10 -21.26
N LEU A 226 -7.82 -0.13 -20.53
CA LEU A 226 -6.42 -0.13 -20.08
C LEU A 226 -6.14 -1.29 -19.13
N TYR A 227 -6.99 -1.51 -18.12
CA TYR A 227 -6.84 -2.66 -17.22
C TYR A 227 -6.77 -3.99 -17.99
N ALA A 228 -7.68 -4.19 -18.94
CA ALA A 228 -7.67 -5.40 -19.76
C ALA A 228 -6.48 -5.47 -20.75
N SER A 229 -5.93 -4.33 -21.18
CA SER A 229 -4.73 -4.32 -22.03
C SER A 229 -3.48 -4.70 -21.23
N TYR A 230 -3.38 -4.30 -19.96
CA TYR A 230 -2.30 -4.68 -19.06
C TYR A 230 -2.24 -6.19 -18.83
N GLU A 231 -3.39 -6.82 -18.59
CA GLU A 231 -3.50 -8.29 -18.47
C GLU A 231 -3.03 -9.01 -19.75
N LYS A 232 -3.24 -8.38 -20.90
CA LYS A 232 -2.78 -8.88 -22.20
C LYS A 232 -1.29 -8.58 -22.48
N GLY A 233 -0.62 -7.80 -21.64
CA GLY A 233 0.76 -7.38 -21.89
C GLY A 233 0.86 -6.38 -23.04
N LEU A 234 -0.10 -5.45 -23.16
CA LEU A 234 -0.20 -4.48 -24.25
C LEU A 234 -0.20 -3.05 -23.73
N ASP A 235 0.65 -2.21 -24.33
CA ASP A 235 0.64 -0.76 -24.14
C ASP A 235 -0.17 -0.08 -25.26
N LEU A 236 -1.19 0.70 -24.89
CA LEU A 236 -2.04 1.44 -25.84
C LEU A 236 -1.56 2.88 -26.10
N TYR A 237 -0.56 3.32 -25.34
CA TYR A 237 0.09 4.62 -25.44
C TYR A 237 1.58 4.48 -25.12
N THR A 238 2.39 5.44 -25.57
CA THR A 238 3.81 5.52 -25.22
C THR A 238 4.01 6.30 -23.93
N ILE A 239 5.15 6.10 -23.26
CA ILE A 239 5.53 6.91 -22.07
C ILE A 239 5.60 8.40 -22.44
N ASP A 240 5.99 8.73 -23.68
CA ASP A 240 6.06 10.11 -24.16
C ASP A 240 4.66 10.75 -24.26
N GLU A 241 3.67 10.00 -24.76
CA GLU A 241 2.27 10.42 -24.80
C GLU A 241 1.70 10.61 -23.39
N LEU A 242 2.04 9.71 -22.44
CA LEU A 242 1.66 9.85 -21.05
C LEU A 242 2.30 11.08 -20.40
N SER A 243 3.62 11.22 -20.50
CA SER A 243 4.38 12.34 -19.94
C SER A 243 3.86 13.70 -20.43
N ALA A 244 3.55 13.81 -21.73
CA ALA A 244 2.96 15.02 -22.30
C ALA A 244 1.55 15.29 -21.76
N GLN A 245 0.77 14.25 -21.46
CA GLN A 245 -0.53 14.43 -20.81
C GLN A 245 -0.38 14.88 -19.36
N VAL A 246 0.52 14.26 -18.58
CA VAL A 246 0.79 14.66 -17.19
C VAL A 246 1.21 16.14 -17.12
N GLU A 247 2.04 16.62 -18.05
CA GLU A 247 2.44 18.03 -18.11
C GLU A 247 1.23 18.97 -18.31
N ILE A 248 0.28 18.61 -19.18
CA ILE A 248 -0.95 19.37 -19.38
C ILE A 248 -1.77 19.44 -18.09
N GLU A 249 -1.91 18.32 -17.40
CA GLU A 249 -2.65 18.24 -16.14
C GLU A 249 -1.97 19.08 -15.04
N VAL A 250 -0.64 19.03 -14.95
CA VAL A 250 0.16 19.86 -14.05
C VAL A 250 -0.06 21.35 -14.32
N ILE A 251 -0.01 21.77 -15.59
CA ILE A 251 -0.25 23.17 -15.98
C ILE A 251 -1.66 23.61 -15.58
N ALA A 252 -2.67 22.76 -15.80
CA ALA A 252 -4.03 23.04 -15.39
C ALA A 252 -4.14 23.18 -13.86
N MET A 253 -3.52 22.29 -13.10
CA MET A 253 -3.52 22.36 -11.64
C MET A 253 -2.81 23.60 -11.11
N PHE A 254 -1.68 24.03 -11.68
CA PHE A 254 -1.04 25.29 -11.27
C PHE A 254 -1.90 26.52 -11.53
N LYS A 255 -2.74 26.49 -12.57
CA LYS A 255 -3.71 27.57 -12.85
C LYS A 255 -4.87 27.57 -11.85
N GLU A 256 -5.38 26.39 -11.50
CA GLU A 256 -6.49 26.22 -10.56
C GLU A 256 -6.08 26.51 -9.11
N TYR A 257 -4.87 26.09 -8.73
CA TYR A 257 -4.31 26.22 -7.39
C TYR A 257 -3.02 27.07 -7.41
N PRO A 258 -3.13 28.41 -7.53
CA PRO A 258 -1.97 29.28 -7.47
C PRO A 258 -1.27 29.17 -6.11
N GLN A 259 0.05 29.43 -6.08
CA GLN A 259 0.89 29.32 -4.89
C GLN A 259 0.90 27.93 -4.24
N SER A 260 0.64 26.88 -5.04
CA SER A 260 0.74 25.49 -4.61
C SER A 260 1.90 24.79 -5.30
N ARG A 261 2.37 23.70 -4.68
CA ARG A 261 3.22 22.71 -5.33
C ARG A 261 2.37 21.51 -5.72
N ILE A 262 2.82 20.80 -6.75
CA ILE A 262 2.16 19.59 -7.24
C ILE A 262 3.05 18.38 -6.96
N ARG A 263 2.44 17.28 -6.54
CA ARG A 263 3.09 16.01 -6.25
C ARG A 263 2.72 14.95 -7.30
N LEU A 264 3.78 14.51 -7.98
CA LEU A 264 3.99 13.28 -8.73
C LEU A 264 3.79 12.02 -7.88
N LYS A 265 2.88 11.10 -8.15
CA LYS A 265 2.92 9.76 -7.53
C LYS A 265 2.60 8.65 -8.52
N ALA A 266 3.50 7.68 -8.69
CA ALA A 266 3.12 6.42 -9.35
C ALA A 266 2.07 5.69 -8.51
N ILE A 267 1.13 4.97 -9.17
CA ILE A 267 0.10 4.19 -8.46
C ILE A 267 0.71 3.08 -7.59
N GLY A 268 1.83 2.51 -8.02
CA GLY A 268 2.63 1.56 -7.25
C GLY A 268 3.72 2.24 -6.41
N GLY A 269 4.38 1.46 -5.56
CA GLY A 269 5.47 1.91 -4.70
C GLY A 269 5.02 2.39 -3.31
N GLY A 270 5.79 1.97 -2.30
CA GLY A 270 5.58 2.27 -0.88
C GLY A 270 6.85 2.81 -0.21
N GLY A 271 6.71 3.31 1.02
CA GLY A 271 7.84 3.86 1.80
C GLY A 271 8.52 5.03 1.09
N GLY A 272 7.75 5.97 0.55
CA GLY A 272 8.25 7.20 -0.04
C GLY A 272 8.83 7.10 -1.46
N LYS A 273 8.87 5.91 -2.07
CA LYS A 273 9.35 5.70 -3.45
C LYS A 273 8.33 6.10 -4.51
N GLY A 274 8.81 6.46 -5.70
CA GLY A 274 7.97 6.70 -6.88
C GLY A 274 7.16 7.99 -6.82
N GLN A 275 7.70 9.03 -6.18
CA GLN A 275 7.05 10.34 -6.09
C GLN A 275 8.03 11.49 -6.34
N ARG A 276 7.53 12.61 -6.89
CA ARG A 276 8.30 13.84 -7.15
C ARG A 276 7.45 15.07 -6.85
N ILE A 277 8.07 16.19 -6.49
CA ILE A 277 7.36 17.44 -6.22
C ILE A 277 7.89 18.51 -7.16
N LEU A 278 6.98 19.31 -7.72
CA LEU A 278 7.27 20.37 -8.66
C LEU A 278 6.53 21.66 -8.27
N GLY A 279 6.94 22.79 -8.88
CA GLY A 279 6.30 24.09 -8.66
C GLY A 279 6.86 24.93 -7.51
N ALA A 280 8.05 24.59 -6.99
CA ALA A 280 8.70 25.38 -5.92
C ALA A 280 8.90 26.85 -6.33
N SER A 281 9.18 27.11 -7.61
CA SER A 281 9.31 28.46 -8.18
C SER A 281 8.01 29.28 -8.17
N LEU A 282 6.85 28.62 -8.07
CA LEU A 282 5.54 29.28 -8.10
C LEU A 282 5.00 29.64 -6.71
N LEU A 283 5.51 29.02 -5.64
CA LEU A 283 5.09 29.29 -4.25
C LEU A 283 5.04 30.79 -3.87
N PRO A 284 6.08 31.61 -4.16
CA PRO A 284 6.05 33.02 -3.77
C PRO A 284 5.17 33.89 -4.68
N LEU A 285 4.66 33.36 -5.80
CA LEU A 285 3.98 34.13 -6.85
C LEU A 285 2.46 34.05 -6.70
N LYS A 286 1.84 35.13 -6.22
CA LYS A 286 0.38 35.23 -6.12
C LYS A 286 -0.33 35.07 -7.48
N ASN A 287 0.24 35.68 -8.52
CA ASN A 287 -0.28 35.63 -9.89
C ASN A 287 0.86 35.21 -10.85
N ALA A 288 1.07 33.90 -11.00
CA ALA A 288 2.04 33.39 -11.96
C ALA A 288 1.57 33.64 -13.40
N THR A 289 2.48 34.10 -14.26
CA THR A 289 2.21 34.24 -15.70
C THR A 289 2.17 32.88 -16.39
N GLU A 290 1.54 32.78 -17.56
CA GLU A 290 1.51 31.53 -18.33
C GLU A 290 2.92 31.00 -18.65
N LYS A 291 3.88 31.90 -18.90
CA LYS A 291 5.27 31.53 -19.15
C LYS A 291 5.89 30.85 -17.93
N GLN A 292 5.72 31.43 -16.74
CA GLN A 292 6.24 30.88 -15.49
C GLN A 292 5.61 29.52 -15.15
N ILE A 293 4.31 29.37 -15.39
CA ILE A 293 3.61 28.09 -15.19
C ILE A 293 4.17 27.01 -16.12
N LYS A 294 4.38 27.33 -17.41
CA LYS A 294 4.99 26.41 -18.38
C LYS A 294 6.42 26.04 -17.99
N GLU A 295 7.23 27.01 -17.58
CA GLU A 295 8.60 26.77 -17.11
C GLU A 295 8.63 25.85 -15.88
N ALA A 296 7.72 26.05 -14.92
CA ALA A 296 7.62 25.20 -13.73
C ALA A 296 7.11 23.77 -14.04
N ALA A 297 6.35 23.59 -15.11
CA ALA A 297 5.85 22.29 -15.54
C ALA A 297 6.80 21.55 -16.50
N ALA A 298 7.78 22.22 -17.09
CA ALA A 298 8.63 21.68 -18.16
C ALA A 298 9.44 20.43 -17.77
N GLU A 299 9.75 20.25 -16.48
CA GLU A 299 10.47 19.07 -15.98
C GLU A 299 9.56 17.83 -15.83
N THR A 300 8.24 17.99 -15.94
CA THR A 300 7.25 16.91 -15.72
C THR A 300 7.57 15.64 -16.52
N PRO A 301 7.89 15.69 -17.83
CA PRO A 301 8.20 14.48 -18.58
C PRO A 301 9.37 13.68 -18.02
N THR A 302 10.41 14.36 -17.55
CA THR A 302 11.59 13.73 -16.93
C THR A 302 11.20 13.10 -15.60
N LEU A 303 10.49 13.83 -14.74
CA LEU A 303 10.06 13.35 -13.43
C LEU A 303 9.14 12.12 -13.53
N VAL A 304 8.25 12.07 -14.54
CA VAL A 304 7.39 10.89 -14.81
C VAL A 304 8.23 9.66 -15.11
N ARG A 305 9.28 9.78 -15.94
CA ARG A 305 10.16 8.63 -16.24
C ARG A 305 10.94 8.18 -15.02
N GLU A 306 11.43 9.12 -14.22
CA GLU A 306 12.14 8.80 -12.99
C GLU A 306 11.26 7.98 -12.04
N ILE A 307 10.03 8.42 -11.77
CA ILE A 307 9.14 7.69 -10.85
C ILE A 307 8.77 6.32 -11.40
N LEU A 308 8.51 6.18 -12.70
CA LEU A 308 8.18 4.89 -13.32
C LEU A 308 9.37 3.93 -13.28
N ASN A 309 10.58 4.41 -13.53
CA ASN A 309 11.80 3.61 -13.40
C ASN A 309 12.03 3.18 -11.95
N GLU A 310 11.81 4.07 -10.99
CA GLU A 310 12.00 3.82 -9.57
C GLU A 310 11.06 2.72 -9.04
N VAL A 311 9.81 2.70 -9.52
CA VAL A 311 8.83 1.65 -9.18
C VAL A 311 8.84 0.46 -10.14
N LYS A 312 9.76 0.43 -11.11
CA LYS A 312 9.88 -0.60 -12.16
C LYS A 312 8.59 -0.84 -12.95
N ALA A 313 7.87 0.23 -13.29
CA ALA A 313 6.63 0.18 -14.07
C ALA A 313 6.82 0.67 -15.52
N ASN A 314 8.02 0.47 -16.09
CA ASN A 314 8.36 0.92 -17.45
C ASN A 314 8.33 -0.22 -18.49
N GLY A 315 7.99 -1.45 -18.08
CA GLY A 315 7.85 -2.60 -18.96
C GLY A 315 6.53 -2.60 -19.73
N VAL A 316 6.43 -3.46 -20.74
CA VAL A 316 5.24 -3.57 -21.59
C VAL A 316 4.10 -4.20 -20.79
N GLY A 317 2.92 -3.57 -20.82
CA GLY A 317 1.75 -4.03 -20.06
C GLY A 317 1.76 -3.64 -18.59
N ASP A 318 2.82 -2.99 -18.08
CA ASP A 318 2.80 -2.43 -16.75
C ASP A 318 1.79 -1.27 -16.67
N ASN A 319 1.05 -1.20 -15.56
CA ASN A 319 0.19 -0.06 -15.30
C ASN A 319 1.05 1.17 -14.92
N LYS A 320 1.16 2.10 -15.88
CA LYS A 320 1.99 3.31 -15.81
C LYS A 320 1.27 4.51 -15.20
N ASN A 321 0.13 4.31 -14.53
CA ASN A 321 -0.68 5.43 -14.05
C ASN A 321 0.06 6.27 -12.99
N VAL A 322 -0.11 7.59 -13.10
CA VAL A 322 0.52 8.59 -12.23
C VAL A 322 -0.57 9.53 -11.73
N LEU A 323 -0.64 9.69 -10.41
CA LEU A 323 -1.49 10.67 -9.76
C LEU A 323 -0.80 12.04 -9.78
N VAL A 324 -1.57 13.07 -10.07
CA VAL A 324 -1.16 14.48 -10.04
C VAL A 324 -1.95 15.14 -8.91
N GLU A 325 -1.31 15.45 -7.79
CA GLU A 325 -2.00 15.88 -6.57
C GLU A 325 -1.45 17.19 -6.03
N LEU A 326 -2.26 17.91 -5.26
CA LEU A 326 -1.74 19.01 -4.45
C LEU A 326 -0.73 18.48 -3.43
N ASN A 327 0.44 19.11 -3.38
CA ASN A 327 1.38 18.92 -2.29
C ASN A 327 0.95 19.78 -1.10
N ILE A 328 0.51 19.16 -0.02
CA ILE A 328 0.16 19.86 1.20
C ILE A 328 1.43 20.02 2.05
N GLU A 329 1.86 21.26 2.23
CA GLU A 329 3.16 21.61 2.83
C GLU A 329 3.26 21.26 4.32
N GLN A 330 2.20 21.53 5.06
CA GLN A 330 2.12 21.31 6.49
C GLN A 330 0.94 20.41 6.75
N THR A 331 1.23 19.15 7.05
CA THR A 331 0.22 18.15 7.38
C THR A 331 0.56 17.51 8.71
N ARG A 332 -0.48 17.07 9.41
CA ARG A 332 -0.34 15.94 10.32
C ARG A 332 -0.59 14.67 9.53
N HIS A 333 0.26 13.67 9.74
CA HIS A 333 0.10 12.36 9.14
C HIS A 333 -0.49 11.43 10.20
N ASN A 334 -1.80 11.25 10.15
CA ASN A 334 -2.52 10.38 11.07
C ASN A 334 -2.97 9.11 10.34
N GLU A 335 -2.84 7.97 11.02
CA GLU A 335 -3.30 6.67 10.55
C GLU A 335 -4.31 6.09 11.53
N ILE A 336 -5.27 5.32 11.04
CA ILE A 336 -6.26 4.61 11.87
C ILE A 336 -5.97 3.12 11.77
N GLN A 337 -5.79 2.47 12.91
CA GLN A 337 -5.62 1.02 12.93
C GLN A 337 -6.99 0.36 12.76
N LEU A 338 -7.12 -0.51 11.77
CA LEU A 338 -8.32 -1.28 11.50
C LEU A 338 -8.10 -2.76 11.78
N LEU A 339 -9.16 -3.45 12.19
CA LEU A 339 -9.26 -4.90 12.29
C LEU A 339 -10.62 -5.34 11.78
N GLY A 340 -10.67 -6.36 10.93
CA GLY A 340 -11.94 -6.89 10.41
C GLY A 340 -11.80 -8.31 9.89
N ASN A 341 -12.93 -8.97 9.70
CA ASN A 341 -13.02 -10.35 9.20
C ASN A 341 -13.73 -10.46 7.83
N GLY A 342 -14.03 -9.33 7.19
CA GLY A 342 -14.78 -9.25 5.94
C GLY A 342 -16.30 -9.09 6.12
N GLU A 343 -16.83 -9.30 7.33
CA GLU A 343 -18.24 -9.03 7.67
C GLU A 343 -18.37 -7.79 8.57
N TRP A 344 -17.46 -7.65 9.53
CA TRP A 344 -17.36 -6.50 10.41
C TRP A 344 -15.95 -5.92 10.37
N CYS A 345 -15.85 -4.65 10.77
CA CYS A 345 -14.60 -3.91 10.91
C CYS A 345 -14.69 -3.00 12.14
N VAL A 346 -13.61 -2.92 12.91
CA VAL A 346 -13.46 -2.04 14.07
C VAL A 346 -12.18 -1.22 13.96
N SER A 347 -12.21 0.00 14.45
CA SER A 347 -11.01 0.84 14.62
C SER A 347 -10.42 0.66 16.01
N LEU A 348 -9.10 0.49 16.11
CA LEU A 348 -8.38 0.31 17.38
C LEU A 348 -7.71 1.61 17.89
N GLY A 349 -8.09 2.77 17.31
CA GLY A 349 -7.48 4.07 17.57
C GLY A 349 -6.53 4.51 16.46
N GLY A 350 -5.86 5.64 16.69
CA GLY A 350 -5.01 6.28 15.70
C GLY A 350 -3.52 6.22 16.03
N ARG A 351 -2.68 6.54 15.06
CA ARG A 351 -1.26 6.85 15.24
C ARG A 351 -0.95 8.19 14.58
N ASP A 352 -0.26 9.06 15.30
CA ASP A 352 0.38 10.23 14.73
C ASP A 352 1.80 9.86 14.29
N CYS A 353 2.01 9.86 12.99
CA CYS A 353 3.27 9.57 12.33
C CYS A 353 3.83 10.83 11.63
N SER A 354 3.47 12.04 12.09
CA SER A 354 3.82 13.31 11.45
C SER A 354 5.32 13.59 11.45
N LEU A 355 6.07 13.04 12.41
CA LEU A 355 7.52 13.22 12.45
C LEU A 355 8.18 12.30 11.42
N GLN A 356 8.51 12.89 10.28
CA GLN A 356 9.10 12.19 9.15
C GLN A 356 10.36 12.92 8.67
N MET A 357 11.27 12.17 8.07
CA MET A 357 12.40 12.72 7.32
C MET A 357 12.45 12.03 5.97
N HIS A 358 12.42 12.82 4.90
CA HIS A 358 12.33 12.30 3.53
C HIS A 358 11.18 11.30 3.33
N GLU A 359 10.01 11.60 3.92
CA GLU A 359 8.79 10.77 3.82
C GLU A 359 8.96 9.36 4.43
N GLN A 360 9.95 9.18 5.32
CA GLN A 360 10.12 8.02 6.19
C GLN A 360 9.66 8.38 7.60
N LYS A 361 8.83 7.54 8.21
CA LYS A 361 8.39 7.69 9.60
C LYS A 361 9.58 7.51 10.54
N LEU A 362 9.78 8.49 11.44
CA LEU A 362 10.84 8.44 12.45
C LEU A 362 10.29 8.20 13.85
N LEU A 363 9.12 8.76 14.15
CA LEU A 363 8.43 8.61 15.41
C LEU A 363 6.94 8.41 15.15
N GLU A 364 6.38 7.43 15.84
CA GLU A 364 4.96 7.10 15.80
C GLU A 364 4.42 7.14 17.23
N ILE A 365 3.36 7.92 17.44
CA ILE A 365 2.73 8.07 18.76
C ILE A 365 1.30 7.56 18.65
N SER A 366 0.92 6.63 19.53
CA SER A 366 -0.46 6.16 19.59
C SER A 366 -1.38 7.29 20.07
N VAL A 367 -2.42 7.57 19.29
CA VAL A 367 -3.49 8.52 19.61
C VAL A 367 -4.67 7.73 20.11
N THR A 368 -4.92 7.83 21.42
CA THR A 368 -6.05 7.18 22.10
C THR A 368 -7.15 8.19 22.38
N GLN A 369 -8.39 7.72 22.54
CA GLN A 369 -9.52 8.59 22.91
C GLN A 369 -9.26 9.28 24.24
N GLU A 370 -8.62 8.60 25.19
CA GLU A 370 -8.19 9.15 26.48
C GLU A 370 -7.15 10.27 26.30
N SER A 371 -6.18 10.08 25.41
CA SER A 371 -5.19 11.12 25.11
C SER A 371 -5.81 12.35 24.46
N LEU A 372 -6.82 12.16 23.59
CA LEU A 372 -7.59 13.24 22.99
C LEU A 372 -8.42 13.99 24.04
N ALA A 373 -9.08 13.28 24.95
CA ALA A 373 -9.82 13.89 26.06
C ALA A 373 -8.92 14.76 26.94
N LEU A 374 -7.74 14.26 27.32
CA LEU A 374 -6.75 15.01 28.09
C LEU A 374 -6.21 16.23 27.32
N ALA A 375 -5.98 16.10 26.01
CA ALA A 375 -5.57 17.21 25.16
C ALA A 375 -6.64 18.30 25.07
N ILE A 376 -7.92 17.93 24.97
CA ILE A 376 -9.06 18.87 24.99
C ILE A 376 -9.08 19.66 26.29
N GLU A 377 -8.93 18.99 27.45
CA GLU A 377 -8.89 19.67 28.75
C GLU A 377 -7.72 20.65 28.85
N SER A 378 -6.54 20.24 28.40
CA SER A 378 -5.35 21.09 28.36
C SER A 378 -5.57 22.32 27.46
N ALA A 379 -6.11 22.13 26.26
CA ALA A 379 -6.42 23.20 25.32
C ALA A 379 -7.50 24.16 25.87
N LYS A 380 -8.50 23.63 26.59
CA LYS A 380 -9.52 24.44 27.29
C LYS A 380 -8.88 25.31 28.37
N LYS A 381 -8.02 24.72 29.22
CA LYS A 381 -7.28 25.45 30.26
C LYS A 381 -6.37 26.53 29.67
N ALA A 382 -5.77 26.27 28.50
CA ALA A 382 -4.94 27.23 27.78
C ALA A 382 -5.73 28.27 26.95
N GLY A 383 -7.07 28.22 26.94
CA GLY A 383 -7.91 29.18 26.23
C GLY A 383 -7.88 29.05 24.69
N LYS A 384 -7.40 27.93 24.15
CA LYS A 384 -7.21 27.73 22.71
C LYS A 384 -8.47 27.24 22.00
N LYS A 385 -9.45 28.13 21.83
CA LYS A 385 -10.80 27.79 21.35
C LYS A 385 -10.84 27.03 20.01
N ALA A 386 -9.99 27.37 19.05
CA ALA A 386 -9.95 26.68 17.75
C ALA A 386 -9.43 25.24 17.86
N GLU A 387 -8.39 25.03 18.67
CA GLU A 387 -7.83 23.70 18.95
C GLU A 387 -8.84 22.82 19.70
N VAL A 388 -9.52 23.38 20.70
CA VAL A 388 -10.60 22.68 21.42
C VAL A 388 -11.69 22.20 20.47
N LYS A 389 -12.17 23.07 19.57
CA LYS A 389 -13.22 22.72 18.61
C LYS A 389 -12.77 21.59 17.67
N ALA A 390 -11.53 21.62 17.21
CA ALA A 390 -10.98 20.57 16.37
C ALA A 390 -10.89 19.24 17.11
N LEU A 391 -10.25 19.23 18.30
CA LEU A 391 -10.08 18.01 19.10
C LEU A 391 -11.42 17.42 19.57
N GLU A 392 -12.41 18.25 19.93
CA GLU A 392 -13.77 17.78 20.28
C GLU A 392 -14.54 17.21 19.09
N SER A 393 -14.20 17.62 17.86
CA SER A 393 -14.71 17.00 16.65
C SER A 393 -14.07 15.63 16.47
N ASP A 394 -12.74 15.54 16.61
CA ASP A 394 -11.98 14.29 16.45
C ASP A 394 -12.41 13.22 17.47
N LEU A 395 -12.81 13.61 18.69
CA LEU A 395 -13.26 12.67 19.74
C LEU A 395 -14.66 12.07 19.47
N LYS A 396 -15.48 12.71 18.62
CA LYS A 396 -16.86 12.26 18.33
C LYS A 396 -16.94 11.30 17.14
N VAL A 397 -15.86 11.22 16.36
CA VAL A 397 -15.68 10.26 15.25
C VAL A 397 -15.14 8.96 15.84
#